data_AF-A0AAE3SHL6-F1
#
_entry.id   AF-A0AAE3SHL6-F1
#
_cell.length_a   1.000
_cell.length_b   1.000
_cell.length_c   1.000
_cell.angle_alpha   90.00
_cell.angle_beta   90.00
_cell.angle_gamma   90.00
#
_symmetry.space_group_name_H-M   'P 1'
#
loop_
_entity.id
_entity.type
_entity.pdbx_description
1 polymer ?
#
loop_
_entity_poly.entity_id
_entity_poly.type
_entity_poly.pdbx_seq_one_letter_code
_entity_poly.pdbx_strand_id
1 'polypeptide(L)'
;MRNRMVLLIMILFTININQVKSQDFEIPKDYILVAKEDYAKYEKDIIACANWMENSPLDKYEAKRIDVNTFFMKWLTGSPSVSISLNTDLIVKYTEKNPDLLMIFIAGWTRFSLENNYSKDQQKGYFEGYKSIINVYKKGLGIKRDKNIEQLIKIYDKGELKNWIKENLIL
;
A
#
# COMPACT_ATOMS: atom_id res chain seq x y z
N MET A 1 -39.46 33.87 12.63
CA MET A 1 -39.46 32.41 12.39
C MET A 1 -38.68 32.00 11.13
N ARG A 2 -38.79 32.73 10.01
CA ARG A 2 -38.05 32.46 8.76
C ARG A 2 -36.52 32.36 8.89
N ASN A 3 -35.89 33.22 9.69
CA ASN A 3 -34.43 33.20 9.88
C ASN A 3 -33.92 32.07 10.80
N ARG A 4 -34.79 31.54 11.67
CA ARG A 4 -34.46 30.36 12.50
C ARG A 4 -34.54 29.06 11.70
N MET A 5 -35.43 29.01 10.71
CA MET A 5 -35.59 27.88 9.80
C MET A 5 -34.42 27.75 8.81
N VAL A 6 -33.84 28.88 8.36
CA VAL A 6 -32.63 28.88 7.51
C VAL A 6 -31.38 28.43 8.28
N LEU A 7 -31.26 28.81 9.57
CA LEU A 7 -30.16 28.34 10.44
C LEU A 7 -30.21 26.82 10.70
N LEU A 8 -31.41 26.26 10.82
CA LEU A 8 -31.63 24.82 11.03
C LEU A 8 -31.31 23.98 9.79
N ILE A 9 -31.41 24.55 8.58
CA ILE A 9 -31.10 23.84 7.33
C ILE A 9 -29.59 23.85 7.03
N MET A 10 -28.83 24.86 7.47
CA MET A 10 -27.36 24.88 7.31
C MET A 10 -26.61 23.91 8.23
N ILE A 11 -27.20 23.52 9.36
CA ILE A 11 -26.57 22.59 10.33
C ILE A 11 -26.65 21.12 9.87
N LEU A 12 -27.54 20.80 8.92
CA LEU A 12 -27.73 19.43 8.42
C LEU A 12 -26.71 18.99 7.35
N PHE A 13 -25.75 19.84 6.98
CA PHE A 13 -24.80 19.56 5.89
C PHE A 13 -23.37 19.22 6.32
N THR A 14 -23.03 19.15 7.62
CA THR A 14 -21.63 19.07 8.08
C THR A 14 -21.22 17.75 8.72
N ILE A 15 -21.88 16.63 8.44
CA ILE A 15 -21.39 15.31 8.91
C ILE A 15 -21.46 14.28 7.78
N ASN A 16 -20.70 14.52 6.71
CA ASN A 16 -20.09 13.42 5.97
C ASN A 16 -18.61 13.39 6.36
N ILE A 17 -18.36 13.00 7.61
CA ILE A 17 -17.05 12.49 7.98
C ILE A 17 -17.00 11.13 7.27
N ASN A 18 -16.38 11.09 6.09
CA ASN A 18 -15.93 9.83 5.54
C ASN A 18 -15.02 9.21 6.61
N GLN A 19 -15.58 8.30 7.39
CA GLN A 19 -14.81 7.48 8.32
C GLN A 19 -13.82 6.74 7.44
N VAL A 20 -12.57 7.18 7.50
CA VAL A 20 -11.43 6.54 6.89
C VAL A 20 -11.39 5.12 7.47
N LYS A 21 -11.90 4.13 6.70
CA LYS A 21 -11.92 2.70 7.04
C LYS A 21 -10.52 2.06 7.09
N SER A 22 -9.49 2.85 7.37
CA SER A 22 -8.10 2.42 7.51
C SER A 22 -7.70 2.16 8.96
N GLN A 23 -8.56 2.40 9.95
CA GLN A 23 -8.11 2.36 11.35
C GLN A 23 -8.07 0.95 11.97
N ASP A 24 -8.78 -0.02 11.40
CA ASP A 24 -9.14 -1.25 12.16
C ASP A 24 -8.39 -2.53 11.75
N PHE A 25 -7.23 -2.45 11.09
CA PHE A 25 -6.42 -3.68 10.93
C PHE A 25 -5.78 -4.06 12.24
N GLU A 26 -6.06 -5.26 12.72
CA GLU A 26 -5.43 -5.88 13.87
C GLU A 26 -4.72 -7.14 13.41
N ILE A 27 -3.49 -7.33 13.90
CA ILE A 27 -2.71 -8.53 13.59
C ILE A 27 -3.39 -9.72 14.26
N PRO A 28 -3.61 -10.85 13.56
CA PRO A 28 -4.17 -12.05 14.16
C PRO A 28 -3.38 -12.45 15.41
N LYS A 29 -4.07 -12.63 16.54
CA LYS A 29 -3.43 -13.08 17.79
C LYS A 29 -2.93 -14.51 17.62
N ASP A 30 -1.77 -14.79 18.21
CA ASP A 30 -1.19 -16.14 18.29
C ASP A 30 -1.08 -16.84 16.93
N TYR A 31 -0.77 -16.08 15.88
CA TYR A 31 -0.62 -16.62 14.54
C TYR A 31 0.57 -17.60 14.44
N ILE A 32 0.40 -18.66 13.67
CA ILE A 32 1.43 -19.69 13.45
C ILE A 32 1.83 -19.63 11.98
N LEU A 33 3.13 -19.54 11.67
CA LEU A 33 3.68 -19.53 10.31
C LEU A 33 4.87 -20.49 10.24
N VAL A 34 4.61 -21.78 10.41
CA VAL A 34 5.68 -22.80 10.45
C VAL A 34 5.51 -23.76 9.28
N ALA A 35 4.34 -24.38 9.17
CA ALA A 35 4.03 -25.30 8.08
C ALA A 35 3.57 -24.54 6.84
N LYS A 36 3.69 -25.16 5.67
CA LYS A 36 3.27 -24.60 4.39
C LYS A 36 1.79 -24.20 4.40
N GLU A 37 0.98 -25.01 5.05
CA GLU A 37 -0.49 -24.88 5.15
C GLU A 37 -0.90 -23.71 6.05
N ASP A 38 -0.01 -23.23 6.92
CA ASP A 38 -0.31 -22.13 7.81
C ASP A 38 -0.42 -20.80 7.07
N TYR A 39 0.38 -20.59 6.02
CA TYR A 39 0.42 -19.32 5.28
C TYR A 39 -0.90 -19.02 4.58
N ALA A 40 -1.54 -20.02 3.98
CA ALA A 40 -2.81 -19.85 3.27
C ALA A 40 -3.94 -19.31 4.18
N LYS A 41 -3.88 -19.59 5.49
CA LYS A 41 -4.88 -19.15 6.48
C LYS A 41 -4.93 -17.62 6.62
N TYR A 42 -3.80 -16.95 6.39
CA TYR A 42 -3.62 -15.52 6.66
C TYR A 42 -3.59 -14.64 5.40
N GLU A 43 -3.87 -15.18 4.21
CA GLU A 43 -3.81 -14.41 2.96
C GLU A 43 -4.76 -13.20 2.98
N LYS A 44 -5.95 -13.35 3.56
CA LYS A 44 -6.90 -12.25 3.73
C LYS A 44 -6.37 -11.18 4.69
N ASP A 45 -5.69 -11.60 5.77
CA ASP A 45 -5.06 -10.68 6.72
C ASP A 45 -3.89 -9.94 6.07
N ILE A 46 -3.15 -10.57 5.16
CA ILE A 46 -2.06 -9.94 4.41
C ILE A 46 -2.58 -8.92 3.41
N ILE A 47 -3.71 -9.18 2.75
CA ILE A 47 -4.39 -8.19 1.92
C ILE A 47 -4.88 -7.01 2.78
N ALA A 48 -5.50 -7.29 3.93
CA ALA A 48 -5.96 -6.25 4.85
C ALA A 48 -4.80 -5.41 5.41
N CYS A 49 -3.68 -6.07 5.72
CA CYS A 49 -2.43 -5.46 6.14
C CYS A 49 -1.87 -4.51 5.05
N ALA A 50 -1.77 -4.97 3.80
CA ALA A 50 -1.36 -4.13 2.67
C ALA A 50 -2.28 -2.91 2.48
N ASN A 51 -3.59 -3.11 2.60
CA ASN A 51 -4.58 -2.03 2.53
C ASN A 51 -4.41 -1.03 3.68
N TRP A 52 -4.15 -1.49 4.91
CA TRP A 52 -3.89 -0.62 6.06
C TRP A 52 -2.62 0.21 5.85
N MET A 53 -1.54 -0.42 5.36
CA MET A 53 -0.28 0.27 5.07
C MET A 53 -0.46 1.40 4.06
N GLU A 54 -1.23 1.18 2.99
CA GLU A 54 -1.49 2.15 1.92
C GLU A 54 -2.43 3.31 2.34
N ASN A 55 -3.22 3.13 3.40
CA ASN A 55 -4.23 4.10 3.83
C ASN A 55 -3.91 4.80 5.17
N SER A 56 -2.87 4.37 5.88
CA SER A 56 -2.44 4.96 7.15
C SER A 56 -1.32 5.99 6.94
N PRO A 57 -1.33 7.15 7.65
CA PRO A 57 -0.25 8.14 7.58
C PRO A 57 1.12 7.53 7.91
N LEU A 58 2.15 7.85 7.13
CA LEU A 58 3.49 7.30 7.32
C LEU A 58 4.16 7.81 8.61
N ASP A 59 3.84 9.02 9.03
CA ASP A 59 4.39 9.69 10.21
C ASP A 59 3.57 9.44 11.50
N LYS A 60 2.64 8.50 11.47
CA LYS A 60 1.79 8.11 12.61
C LYS A 60 1.87 6.61 12.87
N TYR A 61 1.49 6.25 14.10
CA TYR A 61 1.35 4.86 14.52
C TYR A 61 2.63 4.04 14.37
N GLU A 62 3.79 4.64 14.67
CA GLU A 62 5.12 4.03 14.46
C GLU A 62 5.22 2.60 15.02
N ALA A 63 4.84 2.39 16.29
CA ALA A 63 4.82 1.07 16.91
C ALA A 63 3.93 0.08 16.14
N LYS A 64 2.68 0.45 15.83
CA LYS A 64 1.75 -0.40 15.07
C LYS A 64 2.29 -0.69 13.67
N ARG A 65 2.92 0.29 13.00
CA ARG A 65 3.54 0.10 11.68
C ARG A 65 4.69 -0.90 11.74
N ILE A 66 5.53 -0.85 12.79
CA ILE A 66 6.58 -1.85 13.01
C ILE A 66 5.98 -3.25 13.15
N ASP A 67 4.93 -3.41 13.95
CA ASP A 67 4.28 -4.71 14.17
C ASP A 67 3.65 -5.24 12.87
N VAL A 68 2.94 -4.36 12.14
CA VAL A 68 2.27 -4.69 10.87
C VAL A 68 3.29 -5.06 9.79
N ASN A 69 4.38 -4.30 9.66
CA ASN A 69 5.49 -4.60 8.76
C ASN A 69 6.14 -5.95 9.14
N THR A 70 6.30 -6.22 10.43
CA THR A 70 6.91 -7.47 10.91
C THR A 70 6.03 -8.67 10.59
N PHE A 71 4.73 -8.60 10.87
CA PHE A 71 3.78 -9.65 10.51
C PHE A 71 3.78 -9.91 9.00
N PHE A 72 3.68 -8.84 8.21
CA PHE A 72 3.68 -8.91 6.75
C PHE A 72 4.94 -9.57 6.21
N MET A 73 6.12 -9.11 6.65
CA MET A 73 7.39 -9.64 6.16
C MET A 73 7.60 -11.09 6.59
N LYS A 74 7.27 -11.46 7.84
CA LYS A 74 7.35 -12.85 8.29
C LYS A 74 6.51 -13.77 7.41
N TRP A 75 5.28 -13.36 7.09
CA TRP A 75 4.43 -14.10 6.18
C TRP A 75 5.03 -14.18 4.77
N LEU A 76 5.44 -13.05 4.20
CA LEU A 76 5.95 -12.99 2.84
C LEU A 76 7.21 -13.83 2.65
N THR A 77 8.17 -13.76 3.58
CA THR A 77 9.44 -14.49 3.45
C THR A 77 9.30 -15.99 3.63
N GLY A 78 8.29 -16.44 4.39
CA GLY A 78 8.01 -17.85 4.59
C GLY A 78 6.97 -18.42 3.62
N SER A 79 6.25 -17.55 2.89
CA SER A 79 5.16 -17.96 2.02
C SER A 79 5.67 -18.85 0.88
N PRO A 80 5.06 -20.03 0.66
CA PRO A 80 5.40 -20.90 -0.45
C PRO A 80 4.78 -20.43 -1.78
N SER A 81 3.77 -19.56 -1.72
CA SER A 81 2.89 -19.23 -2.85
C SER A 81 3.22 -17.88 -3.49
N VAL A 82 3.71 -16.92 -2.70
CA VAL A 82 4.07 -15.58 -3.17
C VAL A 82 5.58 -15.38 -3.10
N SER A 83 6.16 -14.86 -4.18
CA SER A 83 7.57 -14.46 -4.23
C SER A 83 7.70 -13.16 -5.02
N ILE A 84 8.56 -12.26 -4.56
CA ILE A 84 8.79 -10.94 -5.15
C ILE A 84 10.26 -10.84 -5.53
N SER A 85 10.50 -10.33 -6.75
CA SER A 85 11.84 -10.05 -7.24
C SER A 85 12.03 -8.53 -7.33
N LEU A 86 12.86 -7.99 -6.43
CA LEU A 86 13.16 -6.57 -6.39
C LEU A 86 14.46 -6.28 -7.14
N ASN A 87 14.38 -5.33 -8.08
CA ASN A 87 15.50 -4.66 -8.70
C ASN A 87 15.72 -3.38 -7.90
N THR A 88 16.73 -3.39 -7.05
CA THR A 88 17.05 -2.29 -6.12
C THR A 88 17.27 -0.98 -6.86
N ASP A 89 17.93 -1.00 -8.02
CA ASP A 89 18.24 0.20 -8.80
C ASP A 89 16.99 0.90 -9.33
N LEU A 90 15.92 0.14 -9.61
CA LEU A 90 14.65 0.69 -10.05
C LEU A 90 13.85 1.35 -8.93
N ILE A 91 13.94 0.84 -7.71
CA ILE A 91 13.09 1.27 -6.60
C ILE A 91 13.76 2.30 -5.68
N VAL A 92 15.09 2.24 -5.50
CA VAL A 92 15.82 2.99 -4.47
C VAL A 92 15.56 4.50 -4.56
N LYS A 93 15.63 5.07 -5.77
CA LYS A 93 15.41 6.51 -6.02
C LYS A 93 14.04 7.04 -5.64
N TYR A 94 13.05 6.16 -5.43
CA TYR A 94 11.70 6.52 -5.00
C TYR A 94 11.47 6.33 -3.50
N THR A 95 12.44 5.77 -2.78
CA THR A 95 12.32 5.39 -1.36
C THR A 95 13.35 6.11 -0.48
N GLU A 96 14.43 6.65 -1.04
CA GLU A 96 15.47 7.37 -0.29
C GLU A 96 14.94 8.43 0.68
N LYS A 97 13.99 9.27 0.22
CA LYS A 97 13.42 10.34 1.07
C LYS A 97 12.32 9.84 2.00
N ASN A 98 11.67 8.74 1.64
CA ASN A 98 10.52 8.16 2.32
C ASN A 98 10.70 6.63 2.41
N PRO A 99 11.55 6.11 3.32
CA PRO A 99 11.96 4.71 3.32
C PRO A 99 10.79 3.73 3.47
N ASP A 100 9.72 4.12 4.17
CA ASP A 100 8.51 3.31 4.34
C ASP A 100 7.81 2.98 3.00
N LEU A 101 8.05 3.77 1.94
CA LEU A 101 7.50 3.51 0.61
C LEU A 101 8.02 2.20 0.00
N LEU A 102 9.16 1.68 0.45
CA LEU A 102 9.61 0.36 0.03
C LEU A 102 8.61 -0.72 0.48
N MET A 103 8.14 -0.64 1.73
CA MET A 103 7.14 -1.58 2.24
C MET A 103 5.81 -1.43 1.50
N ILE A 104 5.42 -0.19 1.17
CA ILE A 104 4.22 0.08 0.35
C ILE A 104 4.32 -0.59 -1.02
N PHE A 105 5.49 -0.51 -1.67
CA PHE A 105 5.72 -1.16 -2.96
C PHE A 105 5.57 -2.68 -2.87
N ILE A 106 6.24 -3.29 -1.89
CA ILE A 106 6.22 -4.74 -1.65
C ILE A 106 4.78 -5.18 -1.35
N ALA A 107 4.07 -4.47 -0.47
CA ALA A 107 2.68 -4.73 -0.13
C ALA A 107 1.74 -4.68 -1.35
N GLY A 108 1.91 -3.69 -2.22
CA GLY A 108 1.16 -3.57 -3.47
C GLY A 108 1.35 -4.78 -4.39
N TRP A 109 2.59 -5.24 -4.58
CA TRP A 109 2.89 -6.43 -5.37
C TRP A 109 2.32 -7.69 -4.70
N THR A 110 2.54 -7.91 -3.40
CA THR A 110 2.01 -9.07 -2.68
C THR A 110 0.49 -9.17 -2.82
N ARG A 111 -0.23 -8.06 -2.59
CA ARG A 111 -1.69 -7.99 -2.75
C ARG A 111 -2.10 -8.37 -4.17
N PHE A 112 -1.45 -7.81 -5.18
CA PHE A 112 -1.70 -8.19 -6.58
C PHE A 112 -1.52 -9.68 -6.82
N SER A 113 -0.43 -10.28 -6.31
CA SER A 113 -0.18 -11.71 -6.49
C SER A 113 -1.32 -12.54 -5.90
N LEU A 114 -1.72 -12.26 -4.65
CA LEU A 114 -2.81 -12.96 -3.96
C LEU A 114 -4.16 -12.81 -4.68
N GLU A 115 -4.51 -11.59 -5.09
CA GLU A 115 -5.79 -11.30 -5.76
C GLU A 115 -5.86 -11.85 -7.20
N ASN A 116 -4.72 -12.26 -7.78
CA ASN A 116 -4.62 -12.71 -9.17
C ASN A 116 -4.04 -14.12 -9.27
N ASN A 117 -4.53 -15.03 -8.42
CA ASN A 117 -4.16 -16.46 -8.43
C ASN A 117 -2.65 -16.71 -8.34
N TYR A 118 -1.99 -16.02 -7.40
CA TYR A 118 -0.54 -16.10 -7.17
C TYR A 118 0.28 -15.75 -8.41
N SER A 119 -0.17 -14.71 -9.13
CA SER A 119 0.50 -14.28 -10.36
C SER A 119 1.98 -14.02 -10.13
N LYS A 120 2.81 -14.54 -11.03
CA LYS A 120 4.27 -14.31 -11.08
C LYS A 120 4.69 -13.31 -12.16
N ASP A 121 3.73 -12.59 -12.74
CA ASP A 121 3.99 -11.56 -13.74
C ASP A 121 4.71 -10.38 -13.07
N GLN A 122 6.03 -10.32 -13.28
CA GLN A 122 6.87 -9.30 -12.67
C GLN A 122 6.48 -7.89 -13.12
N GLN A 123 6.16 -7.68 -14.40
CA GLN A 123 5.79 -6.35 -14.89
C GLN A 123 4.53 -5.83 -14.21
N LYS A 124 3.52 -6.70 -14.01
CA LYS A 124 2.31 -6.34 -13.24
C LYS A 124 2.60 -6.14 -11.76
N GLY A 125 3.48 -6.94 -11.18
CA GLY A 125 3.94 -6.76 -9.80
C GLY A 125 4.59 -5.40 -9.57
N TYR A 126 5.53 -5.01 -10.44
CA TYR A 126 6.12 -3.66 -10.44
C TYR A 126 5.05 -2.58 -10.63
N PHE A 127 4.13 -2.78 -11.55
CA PHE A 127 3.06 -1.81 -11.82
C PHE A 127 2.21 -1.55 -10.57
N GLU A 128 1.75 -2.60 -9.90
CA GLU A 128 0.91 -2.47 -8.70
C GLU A 128 1.70 -1.97 -7.48
N GLY A 129 2.99 -2.30 -7.38
CA GLY A 129 3.88 -1.72 -6.38
C GLY A 129 4.08 -0.21 -6.56
N TYR A 130 4.40 0.24 -7.78
CA TYR A 130 4.54 1.67 -8.08
C TYR A 130 3.23 2.43 -7.92
N LYS A 131 2.11 1.84 -8.36
CA LYS A 131 0.78 2.40 -8.16
C LYS A 131 0.47 2.59 -6.68
N SER A 132 0.88 1.67 -5.81
CA SER A 132 0.71 1.81 -4.36
C SER A 132 1.55 2.96 -3.79
N ILE A 133 2.81 3.12 -4.22
CA ILE A 133 3.64 4.30 -3.88
C ILE A 133 2.94 5.60 -4.31
N ILE A 134 2.47 5.64 -5.57
CA ILE A 134 1.78 6.80 -6.15
C ILE A 134 0.55 7.17 -5.32
N ASN A 135 -0.26 6.18 -4.96
CA ASN A 135 -1.47 6.38 -4.16
C ASN A 135 -1.16 6.96 -2.79
N VAL A 136 -0.16 6.42 -2.08
CA VAL A 136 0.26 6.95 -0.77
C VAL A 136 0.80 8.37 -0.91
N TYR A 137 1.68 8.61 -1.88
CA TYR A 137 2.26 9.93 -2.10
C TYR A 137 1.19 10.99 -2.42
N LYS A 138 0.22 10.66 -3.28
CA LYS A 138 -0.89 11.56 -3.63
C LYS A 138 -1.79 11.91 -2.43
N LYS A 139 -1.93 11.01 -1.45
CA LYS A 139 -2.66 11.29 -0.20
C LYS A 139 -1.92 12.28 0.71
N GLY A 140 -0.60 12.37 0.61
CA GLY A 140 0.22 13.33 1.34
C GLY A 140 0.29 13.11 2.86
N LEU A 141 -0.09 11.93 3.35
CA LEU A 141 -0.16 11.63 4.78
C LEU A 141 1.21 11.19 5.33
N GLY A 142 1.98 12.12 5.89
CA GLY A 142 3.29 11.83 6.49
C GLY A 142 4.43 11.66 5.48
N ILE A 143 4.26 12.17 4.26
CA ILE A 143 5.21 12.05 3.15
C ILE A 143 6.09 13.30 3.05
N LYS A 144 7.39 13.11 2.86
CA LYS A 144 8.33 14.14 2.41
C LYS A 144 8.26 14.30 0.89
N ARG A 145 8.30 15.54 0.42
CA ARG A 145 8.26 15.86 -1.01
C ARG A 145 9.43 15.24 -1.77
N ASP A 146 9.13 14.58 -2.89
CA ASP A 146 10.10 13.91 -3.75
C ASP A 146 9.81 14.16 -5.23
N LYS A 147 10.78 14.79 -5.93
CA LYS A 147 10.69 15.08 -7.36
C LYS A 147 10.69 13.81 -8.22
N ASN A 148 11.35 12.75 -7.77
CA ASN A 148 11.37 11.48 -8.51
C ASN A 148 9.97 10.86 -8.53
N ILE A 149 9.26 10.89 -7.39
CA ILE A 149 7.88 10.40 -7.29
C ILE A 149 6.93 11.31 -8.07
N GLU A 150 7.12 12.63 -8.02
CA GLU A 150 6.35 13.57 -8.85
C GLU A 150 6.50 13.29 -10.36
N GLN A 151 7.68 12.90 -10.82
CA GLN A 151 7.90 12.48 -12.20
C GLN A 151 7.23 11.13 -12.50
N LEU A 152 7.34 10.15 -11.59
CA LEU A 152 6.67 8.86 -11.70
C LEU A 152 5.14 9.03 -11.81
N ILE A 153 4.55 9.94 -11.02
CA ILE A 153 3.13 10.29 -11.09
C ILE A 153 2.76 10.81 -12.48
N LYS A 154 3.57 11.68 -13.10
CA LYS A 154 3.31 12.16 -14.46
C LYS A 154 3.32 11.04 -15.49
N ILE A 155 4.24 10.07 -15.37
CA ILE A 155 4.29 8.89 -16.24
C ILE A 155 3.03 8.05 -16.05
N TYR A 156 2.59 7.84 -14.81
CA TYR A 156 1.38 7.10 -14.49
C TYR A 156 0.11 7.78 -15.01
N ASP A 157 -0.04 9.10 -14.79
CA ASP A 157 -1.23 9.86 -15.20
C ASP A 157 -1.37 9.95 -16.73
N LYS A 158 -0.27 9.77 -17.48
CA LYS A 158 -0.27 9.62 -18.94
C LYS A 158 -0.59 8.21 -19.45
N GLY A 159 -0.72 7.22 -18.55
CA GLY A 159 -0.89 5.82 -18.92
C GLY A 159 0.40 5.12 -19.40
N GLU A 160 1.56 5.75 -19.20
CA GLU A 160 2.85 5.30 -19.74
C GLU A 160 3.61 4.36 -18.77
N LEU A 161 3.14 4.21 -17.52
CA LEU A 161 3.87 3.45 -16.48
C LEU A 161 4.21 2.02 -16.90
N LYS A 162 3.29 1.33 -17.58
CA LYS A 162 3.54 -0.04 -18.06
C LYS A 162 4.71 -0.11 -19.05
N ASN A 163 4.77 0.83 -19.99
CA ASN A 163 5.86 0.90 -20.97
C ASN A 163 7.17 1.30 -20.31
N TRP A 164 7.13 2.28 -19.42
CA TRP A 164 8.30 2.70 -18.64
C TRP A 164 8.89 1.53 -17.83
N ILE A 165 8.06 0.73 -17.17
CA ILE A 165 8.52 -0.50 -16.47
C ILE A 165 9.16 -1.46 -17.46
N LYS A 166 8.53 -1.74 -18.60
CA LYS A 166 9.06 -2.67 -19.60
C LYS A 166 10.43 -2.23 -20.14
N GLU A 167 10.65 -0.94 -20.31
CA GLU A 167 11.91 -0.38 -20.81
C GLU A 167 13.03 -0.36 -19.76
N ASN A 168 12.70 -0.25 -18.48
CA ASN A 168 13.66 -0.12 -17.39
C ASN A 168 13.90 -1.44 -16.64
N LEU A 169 12.95 -2.37 -16.70
CA LEU A 169 13.08 -3.72 -16.14
C LEU A 169 13.87 -4.60 -17.12
N ILE A 170 15.18 -4.60 -16.95
CA ILE A 170 16.06 -5.57 -17.60
C ILE A 170 15.82 -6.92 -16.89
N LEU A 171 15.22 -7.87 -17.60
CA LEU A 171 15.04 -9.25 -17.16
C LEU A 171 16.25 -10.11 -17.53
#